data_AF-A0A660SZ89-F1
#
_entry.id   AF-A0A660SZ89-F1
#
_cell.length_a   1.000
_cell.length_b   1.000
_cell.length_c   1.000
_cell.angle_alpha   90.00
_cell.angle_beta   90.00
_cell.angle_gamma   90.00
#
_symmetry.space_group_name_H-M   'P 1'
#
loop_
_entity.id
_entity.type
_entity.pdbx_description
1 polymer ?
#
loop_
_entity_poly.entity_id
_entity_poly.type
_entity_poly.pdbx_seq_one_letter_code
_entity_poly.pdbx_strand_id
1 'polypeptide(L)'
;MQKTIVVRQLGEFFSGFVEINFEESPDLGSFFDRNLNPDEIISNLQKFLNVRIENGKTLLFFDEIQACSRALLSLRYIFEKRLELHVIAAGSLIDFELESISFPVGRVDFYYLYPLPFTEFITAMGKECLVKYCN
;
A
#
# COMPACT_ATOMS: atom_id res chain seq x y z
N MET A 1 -8.88 -4.90 -5.05
CA MET A 1 -8.80 -6.05 -6.01
C MET A 1 -7.60 -5.98 -6.96
N GLN A 2 -7.57 -5.16 -8.02
CA GLN A 2 -6.40 -5.14 -8.95
C GLN A 2 -5.11 -4.63 -8.28
N LYS A 3 -5.17 -3.53 -7.52
CA LYS A 3 -4.00 -2.95 -6.82
C LYS A 3 -3.35 -3.95 -5.86
N THR A 4 -4.14 -4.54 -4.97
CA THR A 4 -3.73 -5.58 -4.02
C THR A 4 -2.98 -6.73 -4.70
N ILE A 5 -3.49 -7.25 -5.83
CA ILE A 5 -2.85 -8.36 -6.57
C ILE A 5 -1.48 -7.94 -7.10
N VAL A 6 -1.39 -6.77 -7.75
CA VAL A 6 -0.13 -6.25 -8.30
C VAL A 6 0.92 -6.06 -7.21
N VAL A 7 0.53 -5.51 -6.05
CA VAL A 7 1.46 -5.30 -4.94
C VAL A 7 1.90 -6.63 -4.30
N ARG A 8 1.00 -7.60 -4.16
CA ARG A 8 1.35 -8.95 -3.71
C ARG A 8 2.35 -9.63 -4.65
N GLN A 9 2.14 -9.54 -5.96
CA GLN A 9 3.09 -10.05 -6.96
C GLN A 9 4.44 -9.32 -6.88
N LEU A 10 4.44 -8.00 -6.69
CA LEU A 10 5.67 -7.24 -6.47
C LEU A 10 6.39 -7.68 -5.18
N GLY A 11 5.63 -8.03 -4.14
CA GLY A 11 6.15 -8.54 -2.88
C GLY A 11 6.98 -9.82 -3.01
N GLU A 12 6.76 -10.64 -4.04
CA GLU A 12 7.53 -11.86 -4.29
C GLU A 12 9.01 -11.58 -4.62
N PHE A 13 9.36 -10.36 -5.03
CA PHE A 13 10.73 -9.94 -5.29
C PHE A 13 11.48 -9.48 -4.02
N PHE A 14 10.81 -9.42 -2.88
CA PHE A 14 11.38 -9.00 -1.60
C PHE A 14 11.69 -10.21 -0.72
N SER A 15 12.66 -10.07 0.19
CA SER A 15 12.97 -11.14 1.16
C SER A 15 11.89 -11.26 2.24
N GLY A 16 11.12 -10.20 2.47
CA GLY A 16 9.97 -10.20 3.36
C GLY A 16 8.82 -9.39 2.77
N PHE A 17 7.60 -9.80 3.07
CA PHE A 17 6.38 -9.10 2.69
C PHE A 17 5.44 -9.06 3.89
N VAL A 18 4.98 -7.88 4.26
CA VAL A 18 4.03 -7.67 5.35
C VAL A 18 2.87 -6.86 4.81
N GLU A 19 1.69 -7.47 4.75
CA GLU A 19 0.46 -6.83 4.32
C GLU A 19 -0.41 -6.51 5.52
N ILE A 20 -0.94 -5.28 5.55
CA ILE A 20 -1.86 -4.81 6.57
C ILE A 20 -3.05 -4.21 5.84
N ASN A 21 -4.21 -4.87 5.95
CA ASN A 21 -5.48 -4.33 5.50
C ASN A 21 -6.17 -3.64 6.68
N PHE A 22 -6.39 -2.33 6.58
CA PHE A 22 -6.94 -1.53 7.68
C PHE A 22 -8.45 -1.71 7.90
N GLU A 23 -9.18 -2.22 6.89
CA GLU A 23 -10.59 -2.59 7.07
C GLU A 23 -10.74 -3.94 7.77
N GLU A 24 -9.88 -4.91 7.45
CA GLU A 24 -9.92 -6.25 8.06
C GLU A 24 -9.30 -6.27 9.46
N SER A 25 -8.31 -5.41 9.72
CA SER A 25 -7.55 -5.40 10.98
C SER A 25 -7.56 -4.03 11.67
N PRO A 26 -8.72 -3.56 12.17
CA PRO A 26 -8.85 -2.25 12.82
C PRO A 26 -7.96 -2.11 14.06
N ASP A 27 -7.66 -3.21 14.76
CA ASP A 27 -6.74 -3.21 15.91
C ASP A 27 -5.33 -2.74 15.54
N LEU A 28 -4.85 -3.05 14.33
CA LEU A 28 -3.56 -2.57 13.82
C LEU A 28 -3.58 -1.07 13.56
N GLY A 29 -4.74 -0.50 13.21
CA GLY A 29 -4.94 0.94 13.08
C GLY A 29 -4.67 1.69 14.38
N SER A 30 -4.97 1.08 15.53
CA SER A 30 -4.75 1.69 16.86
C SER A 30 -3.28 2.01 17.16
N PHE A 31 -2.34 1.34 16.50
CA PHE A 31 -0.91 1.62 16.66
C PHE A 31 -0.49 2.97 16.09
N PHE A 32 -1.31 3.56 15.22
CA PHE A 32 -1.09 4.87 14.64
C PHE A 32 -1.72 6.00 15.49
N ASP A 33 -2.60 5.67 16.46
CA ASP A 33 -3.35 6.65 17.26
C ASP A 33 -2.48 7.39 18.29
N ARG A 34 -1.58 6.69 18.97
CA ARG A 34 -0.78 7.27 20.06
C ARG A 34 0.23 8.30 19.57
N ASN A 35 1.03 7.93 18.57
CA ASN A 35 1.97 8.82 17.91
C ASN A 35 2.26 8.30 16.50
N LEU A 36 2.86 9.17 15.68
CA LEU A 36 3.25 8.83 14.30
C LEU A 36 4.75 8.54 14.21
N ASN A 37 5.37 8.05 15.29
CA ASN A 37 6.79 7.70 15.29
C ASN A 37 6.99 6.38 14.53
N PRO A 38 7.68 6.37 13.36
CA PRO A 38 7.86 5.17 12.56
C PRO A 38 8.48 4.02 13.34
N ASP A 39 9.43 4.30 14.24
CA ASP A 39 10.14 3.28 14.99
C ASP A 39 9.23 2.53 15.95
N GLU A 40 8.33 3.25 16.60
CA GLU A 40 7.34 2.67 17.50
C GLU A 40 6.26 1.92 16.72
N ILE A 41 5.77 2.49 15.63
CA ILE A 41 4.79 1.85 14.74
C ILE A 41 5.36 0.52 14.23
N ILE A 42 6.54 0.53 13.62
CA ILE A 42 7.18 -0.67 13.06
C ILE A 42 7.47 -1.68 14.16
N SER A 43 7.97 -1.25 15.33
CA SER A 43 8.22 -2.16 16.46
C SER A 43 6.93 -2.83 16.96
N ASN A 44 5.83 -2.08 17.05
CA ASN A 44 4.54 -2.62 17.49
C ASN A 44 3.97 -3.59 16.45
N LEU A 45 4.06 -3.25 15.16
CA LEU A 45 3.64 -4.13 14.06
C LEU A 45 4.42 -5.44 14.06
N GLN A 46 5.74 -5.38 14.18
CA GLN A 46 6.59 -6.58 14.26
C GLN A 46 6.21 -7.49 15.42
N LYS A 47 5.98 -6.92 16.61
CA LYS A 47 5.60 -7.68 17.80
C LYS A 47 4.22 -8.33 17.66
N PHE A 48 3.24 -7.56 17.18
CA PHE A 48 1.86 -8.02 17.08
C PHE A 48 1.70 -9.10 16.01
N LEU A 49 2.30 -8.89 14.84
CA LEU A 49 2.24 -9.84 13.72
C LEU A 49 3.25 -10.99 13.87
N ASN A 50 4.16 -10.91 14.86
CA ASN A 50 5.29 -11.82 15.05
C ASN A 50 6.13 -12.00 13.77
N VAL A 51 6.46 -10.87 13.13
CA VAL A 51 7.27 -10.80 11.91
C VAL A 51 8.49 -9.90 12.08
N ARG A 52 9.45 -10.04 11.18
CA ARG A 52 10.61 -9.14 11.09
C ARG A 52 10.44 -8.21 9.89
N ILE A 53 10.57 -6.91 10.13
CA ILE A 53 10.58 -5.88 9.10
C ILE A 53 12.02 -5.36 9.01
N GLU A 54 12.70 -5.66 7.91
CA GLU A 54 14.10 -5.27 7.67
C GLU A 54 14.17 -4.21 6.56
N ASN A 55 14.88 -3.11 6.83
CA ASN A 55 15.17 -2.08 5.84
C ASN A 55 15.84 -2.69 4.60
N GLY A 56 15.44 -2.24 3.42
CA GLY A 56 15.97 -2.68 2.12
C GLY A 56 15.59 -4.12 1.73
N LYS A 57 14.83 -4.84 2.56
CA LYS A 57 14.52 -6.27 2.35
C LYS A 57 13.05 -6.60 2.46
N THR A 58 12.33 -5.89 3.33
CA THR A 58 10.91 -6.10 3.55
C THR A 58 10.11 -5.05 2.80
N LEU A 59 9.12 -5.48 2.01
CA LEU A 59 8.06 -4.61 1.52
C LEU A 59 6.91 -4.60 2.53
N LEU A 60 6.63 -3.41 3.07
CA LEU A 60 5.46 -3.16 3.90
C LEU A 60 4.32 -2.62 3.02
N PHE A 61 3.20 -3.32 3.02
CA PHE A 61 2.04 -2.96 2.23
C PHE A 61 0.86 -2.58 3.13
N PHE A 62 0.42 -1.33 2.98
CA PHE A 62 -0.75 -0.76 3.63
C PHE A 62 -1.92 -0.78 2.64
N ASP A 63 -2.81 -1.77 2.76
CA ASP A 63 -3.99 -1.89 1.90
C ASP A 63 -5.21 -1.24 2.55
N GLU A 64 -6.09 -0.71 1.70
CA GLU A 64 -7.25 0.11 2.07
C GLU A 64 -6.89 1.19 3.12
N ILE A 65 -5.76 1.88 2.92
CA ILE A 65 -5.19 2.84 3.90
C ILE A 65 -6.14 3.99 4.26
N GLN A 66 -7.11 4.32 3.40
CA GLN A 66 -8.12 5.33 3.68
C GLN A 66 -8.98 4.99 4.92
N ALA A 67 -9.07 3.71 5.30
CA ALA A 67 -9.74 3.31 6.53
C ALA A 67 -9.00 3.79 7.80
N CYS A 68 -7.75 4.23 7.67
CA CYS A 68 -6.95 4.80 8.77
C CYS A 68 -6.23 6.07 8.33
N SER A 69 -6.88 7.24 8.48
CA SER A 69 -6.30 8.56 8.16
C SER A 69 -4.96 8.82 8.86
N ARG A 70 -4.78 8.27 10.05
CA ARG A 70 -3.52 8.37 10.81
C ARG A 70 -2.40 7.55 10.20
N ALA A 71 -2.69 6.38 9.64
CA ALA A 71 -1.72 5.61 8.87
C ALA A 71 -1.30 6.38 7.61
N LEU A 72 -2.24 7.03 6.92
CA LEU A 72 -1.96 7.89 5.78
C LEU A 72 -0.99 9.03 6.16
N LEU A 73 -1.25 9.74 7.27
CA LEU A 73 -0.33 10.77 7.80
C LEU A 73 1.05 10.23 8.20
N SER A 74 1.11 8.97 8.66
CA SER A 74 2.37 8.34 9.08
C SER A 74 3.37 8.17 7.93
N LEU A 75 2.90 8.03 6.68
CA LEU A 75 3.74 7.84 5.50
C LEU A 75 4.83 8.92 5.38
N ARG A 76 4.48 10.17 5.71
CA ARG A 76 5.42 11.28 5.77
C ARG A 76 6.61 11.00 6.67
N TYR A 77 6.33 10.58 7.90
CA TYR A 77 7.34 10.38 8.92
C TYR A 77 8.16 9.14 8.61
N ILE A 78 7.53 8.10 8.05
CA ILE A 78 8.23 6.91 7.56
C ILE A 78 9.24 7.33 6.48
N PHE A 79 8.81 8.11 5.49
CA PHE A 79 9.73 8.63 4.47
C PHE A 79 10.86 9.47 5.09
N GLU A 80 10.56 10.39 6.01
CA GLU A 80 11.56 11.28 6.61
C GLU A 80 12.58 10.55 7.51
N LYS A 81 12.19 9.47 8.20
CA LYS A 81 13.04 8.80 9.21
C LYS A 81 13.54 7.41 8.81
N ARG A 82 12.89 6.77 7.84
CA ARG A 82 13.13 5.39 7.40
C ARG A 82 13.14 5.28 5.87
N LEU A 83 13.97 6.10 5.22
CA LEU A 83 14.13 6.13 3.75
C LEU A 83 14.42 4.76 3.12
N GLU A 84 15.11 3.87 3.85
CA GLU A 84 15.46 2.52 3.38
C GLU A 84 14.33 1.50 3.54
N LEU A 85 13.23 1.86 4.21
CA LEU A 85 12.08 0.97 4.35
C LEU A 85 11.18 1.10 3.12
N HIS A 86 10.93 -0.02 2.45
CA HIS A 86 10.01 -0.05 1.32
C HIS A 86 8.57 -0.10 1.81
N VAL A 87 7.80 0.94 1.48
CA VAL A 87 6.38 1.03 1.84
C VAL A 87 5.56 1.32 0.59
N ILE A 88 4.51 0.55 0.39
CA ILE A 88 3.44 0.84 -0.58
C ILE A 88 2.14 1.02 0.19
N ALA A 89 1.36 2.02 -0.21
CA ALA A 89 0.01 2.24 0.29
C ALA A 89 -0.97 2.19 -0.88
N ALA A 90 -2.08 1.47 -0.72
CA ALA A 90 -3.14 1.39 -1.69
C ALA A 90 -4.50 1.67 -1.05
N GLY A 91 -5.42 2.16 -1.87
CA GLY A 91 -6.75 2.54 -1.44
C GLY A 91 -7.57 3.05 -2.60
N SER A 92 -8.88 2.86 -2.53
CA SER A 92 -9.79 3.26 -3.62
C SER A 92 -10.27 4.71 -3.48
N LEU A 93 -10.25 5.26 -2.26
CA LEU A 93 -10.77 6.59 -1.93
C LEU A 93 -9.70 7.52 -1.35
N ILE A 94 -8.42 7.27 -1.68
CA ILE A 94 -7.30 8.04 -1.16
C ILE A 94 -7.49 9.54 -1.43
N ASP A 95 -7.90 9.92 -2.64
CA ASP A 95 -8.05 11.34 -3.01
C ASP A 95 -9.02 12.10 -2.08
N PHE A 96 -10.12 11.48 -1.66
CA PHE A 96 -11.08 12.08 -0.73
C PHE A 96 -10.49 12.24 0.68
N GLU A 97 -9.73 11.25 1.13
CA GLU A 97 -9.08 11.29 2.44
C GLU A 97 -7.91 12.29 2.47
N LEU A 98 -7.25 12.51 1.34
CA LEU A 98 -6.21 13.52 1.22
C LEU A 98 -6.75 14.96 1.33
N GLU A 99 -7.99 15.20 0.90
CA GLU A 99 -8.64 16.51 1.05
C GLU A 99 -8.99 16.83 2.51
N SER A 100 -9.29 15.80 3.32
CA SER A 100 -9.70 15.95 4.72
C SER A 100 -8.51 16.18 5.68
N ILE A 101 -7.28 15.94 5.23
CA ILE A 101 -6.06 16.05 6.02
C ILE A 101 -5.04 16.99 5.38
N SER A 102 -4.20 17.65 6.19
CA SER A 102 -3.05 18.41 5.66
C SER A 102 -1.97 17.45 5.19
N PHE A 103 -2.16 16.86 4.02
CA PHE A 103 -1.24 15.85 3.49
C PHE A 103 0.04 16.51 2.95
N PRO A 104 1.22 15.97 3.28
CA PRO A 104 2.47 16.58 2.90
C PRO A 104 2.81 16.27 1.44
N VAL A 105 2.57 17.25 0.59
CA VAL A 105 2.94 17.24 -0.82
C VAL A 105 4.47 17.08 -0.96
N GLY A 106 4.92 16.21 -1.87
CA GLY A 106 6.34 16.03 -2.24
C GLY A 106 7.14 14.99 -1.44
N ARG A 107 6.50 14.16 -0.60
CA ARG A 107 7.15 13.05 0.14
C ARG A 107 6.57 11.67 -0.18
N VAL A 108 5.53 11.65 -1.00
CA VAL A 108 4.81 10.44 -1.41
C VAL A 108 4.55 10.56 -2.90
N ASP A 109 4.86 9.50 -3.62
CA ASP A 109 4.58 9.39 -5.05
C ASP A 109 3.25 8.67 -5.26
N PHE A 110 2.41 9.24 -6.13
CA PHE A 110 1.10 8.69 -6.46
C PHE A 110 1.16 7.95 -7.80
N TYR A 111 0.68 6.71 -7.79
CA TYR A 111 0.50 5.91 -8.99
C TYR A 111 -0.97 5.52 -9.12
N TYR A 112 -1.59 5.94 -10.22
CA TYR A 112 -2.99 5.65 -10.51
C TYR A 112 -3.09 4.40 -11.38
N LEU A 113 -3.65 3.34 -10.81
CA LEU A 113 -3.98 2.13 -11.56
C LEU A 113 -5.42 2.23 -12.10
N TYR A 114 -5.55 2.27 -13.41
CA TYR A 114 -6.83 2.29 -14.12
C TYR A 114 -7.38 0.88 -14.33
N PRO A 115 -8.71 0.73 -14.53
CA PRO A 115 -9.29 -0.55 -14.85
C PRO A 115 -8.65 -1.14 -16.11
N LEU A 116 -8.26 -2.42 -16.02
CA LEU A 116 -7.82 -3.22 -17.17
C LEU A 116 -8.85 -3.14 -18.31
N PRO A 117 -8.50 -2.61 -19.50
CA PRO A 117 -9.41 -2.59 -20.63
C PRO A 117 -9.66 -4.03 -21.12
N PHE A 118 -10.86 -4.26 -21.66
CA PHE A 118 -11.25 -5.60 -22.12
C PHE A 118 -10.30 -6.15 -23.22
N THR A 119 -9.73 -5.26 -24.03
CA THR A 119 -8.70 -5.60 -25.02
C THR A 119 -7.44 -6.19 -24.38
N GLU A 120 -6.97 -5.62 -23.27
CA GLU A 120 -5.81 -6.12 -22.53
C GLU A 120 -6.12 -7.45 -21.84
N PHE A 121 -7.32 -7.61 -21.29
CA PHE A 121 -7.79 -8.90 -20.79
C PHE A 121 -7.75 -9.99 -21.86
N ILE A 122 -8.30 -9.73 -23.05
CA ILE A 122 -8.31 -10.68 -24.17
C ILE A 122 -6.90 -11.01 -24.64
N THR A 123 -6.00 -10.02 -24.64
CA THR A 123 -4.59 -10.19 -24.97
C THR A 123 -3.88 -11.06 -23.93
N ALA A 124 -4.10 -10.81 -22.64
CA ALA A 124 -3.55 -11.62 -21.54
C ALA A 124 -4.01 -13.08 -21.57
N MET A 125 -5.18 -13.36 -22.17
CA MET A 125 -5.70 -14.71 -22.36
C MET A 125 -5.10 -15.43 -23.60
N GLY A 126 -4.16 -14.81 -24.33
CA GLY A 126 -3.56 -15.37 -25.55
C GLY A 126 -4.55 -15.43 -26.72
N LYS A 127 -5.53 -14.52 -26.75
CA LYS A 127 -6.60 -14.46 -27.76
C LYS A 127 -6.52 -13.17 -28.56
N GLU A 128 -5.33 -12.78 -28.99
CA GLU A 128 -5.07 -11.51 -29.68
C GLU A 128 -5.90 -11.37 -30.96
N CYS A 129 -6.23 -12.48 -31.62
CA CYS A 129 -7.08 -12.49 -32.81
C CYS A 129 -8.51 -11.97 -32.56
N LEU A 130 -8.96 -11.96 -31.31
CA LEU A 130 -10.28 -11.45 -30.91
C LEU A 130 -10.27 -9.96 -30.57
N VAL A 131 -9.10 -9.36 -30.37
CA VAL A 131 -8.97 -7.94 -30.01
C VAL A 131 -9.60 -7.02 -31.06
N LYS A 132 -9.52 -7.39 -32.34
CA LYS A 132 -10.13 -6.65 -33.46
C LYS A 132 -11.66 -6.54 -33.43
N TYR A 133 -12.33 -7.30 -32.56
CA TYR A 133 -13.78 -7.24 -32.35
C TYR A 133 -14.17 -6.45 -31.10
N CYS A 134 -13.19 -5.97 -30.34
CA CYS A 134 -13.39 -5.09 -29.20
C CYS A 134 -13.21 -3.65 -29.72
N ASN A 135 -14.32 -2.91 -29.84
CA ASN A 135 -14.35 -1.53 -30.35
C ASN A 135 -13.74 -0.54 -29.37
#